data_AF-A0A2H0NZD8-F1
#
_entry.id   AF-A0A2H0NZD8-F1
#
_cell.length_a   1.000
_cell.length_b   1.000
_cell.length_c   1.000
_cell.angle_alpha   90.00
_cell.angle_beta   90.00
_cell.angle_gamma   90.00
#
_symmetry.space_group_name_H-M   'P 1'
#
loop_
_entity.id
_entity.type
_entity.pdbx_description
1 polymer ?
#
loop_
_entity_poly.entity_id
_entity_poly.type
_entity_poly.pdbx_seq_one_letter_code
_entity_poly.pdbx_strand_id
1 'polypeptide(L)'
;MLSFISFGRAAAIVLCDMASTAWYIGGIVETAIGPAAPWFILAVLLCAAPFLAMYVEGSAMFVRGGVYKVVRHAMGGTLAKVSVSALMFSYALTGSISAVSAGQYLAGLLNSALPRLHIHWTVAPHLFSVLFAL
;
A
#
# COMPACT_ATOMS: atom_id res chain seq x y z
N MET A 1 -18.02 1.86 -14.20
CA MET A 1 -18.75 2.07 -12.91
C MET A 1 -19.00 0.73 -12.25
N LEU A 2 -18.44 0.50 -11.06
CA LEU A 2 -18.85 -0.61 -10.19
C LEU A 2 -20.28 -0.32 -9.72
N SER A 3 -21.29 -0.84 -10.43
CA SER A 3 -22.71 -0.55 -10.25
C SER A 3 -23.30 -0.92 -8.87
N PHE A 4 -22.50 -1.46 -7.94
CA PHE A 4 -22.97 -2.06 -6.69
C PHE A 4 -22.43 -1.39 -5.42
N ILE A 5 -21.52 -0.40 -5.54
CA ILE A 5 -20.90 0.29 -4.40
C ILE A 5 -20.94 1.80 -4.64
N SER A 6 -21.39 2.56 -3.63
CA SER A 6 -21.40 4.02 -3.70
C SER A 6 -19.98 4.58 -3.80
N PHE A 7 -19.82 5.74 -4.45
CA PHE A 7 -18.52 6.40 -4.60
C PHE A 7 -17.77 6.52 -3.26
N GLY A 8 -18.47 6.89 -2.19
CA GLY A 8 -17.86 7.01 -0.85
C GLY A 8 -17.31 5.70 -0.29
N ARG A 9 -18.00 4.57 -0.51
CA ARG A 9 -17.51 3.26 -0.08
C ARG A 9 -16.29 2.82 -0.90
N ALA A 10 -16.28 3.10 -2.20
CA ALA A 10 -15.13 2.83 -3.06
C ALA A 10 -13.92 3.70 -2.66
N ALA A 11 -14.14 4.99 -2.41
CA ALA A 11 -13.10 5.91 -1.95
C ALA A 11 -12.53 5.49 -0.59
N ALA A 12 -13.38 5.03 0.35
CA ALA A 12 -12.93 4.54 1.64
C ALA A 12 -11.98 3.34 1.53
N ILE A 13 -12.29 2.37 0.65
CA ILE A 13 -11.43 1.20 0.41
C ILE A 13 -10.06 1.64 -0.13
N VAL A 14 -10.05 2.54 -1.13
CA VAL A 14 -8.81 3.05 -1.72
C VAL A 14 -7.99 3.86 -0.71
N LEU A 15 -8.65 4.66 0.13
CA LEU A 15 -7.99 5.41 1.20
C LEU A 15 -7.34 4.47 2.22
N CYS A 16 -8.01 3.39 2.60
CA CYS A 16 -7.44 2.39 3.51
C CYS A 16 -6.19 1.72 2.92
N ASP A 17 -6.20 1.41 1.62
CA ASP A 17 -5.06 0.81 0.93
C ASP A 17 -3.86 1.79 0.88
N MET A 18 -4.11 3.06 0.51
CA MET A 18 -3.07 4.08 0.38
C MET A 18 -2.54 4.60 1.72
N ALA A 19 -3.37 4.58 2.78
CA ALA A 19 -3.01 5.14 4.08
C ALA A 19 -1.76 4.51 4.67
N SER A 20 -1.62 3.19 4.59
CA SER A 20 -0.47 2.48 5.19
C SER A 20 0.88 2.97 4.65
N THR A 21 1.01 3.06 3.33
CA THR A 21 2.22 3.51 2.63
C THR A 21 2.57 4.97 2.93
N ALA A 22 1.56 5.84 3.04
CA ALA A 22 1.79 7.26 3.31
C ALA A 22 2.50 7.50 4.65
N TRP A 23 2.28 6.64 5.66
CA TRP A 23 2.87 6.80 6.99
C TRP A 23 4.34 6.43 7.04
N TYR A 24 4.75 5.32 6.43
CA TYR A 24 6.13 4.82 6.55
C TYR A 24 7.07 5.34 5.45
N ILE A 25 6.55 5.72 4.29
CA ILE A 25 7.41 6.04 3.13
C ILE A 25 8.32 7.24 3.38
N GLY A 26 7.83 8.27 4.09
CA GLY A 26 8.64 9.46 4.40
C GLY A 26 9.89 9.11 5.19
N GLY A 27 9.72 8.37 6.30
CA GLY A 27 10.84 7.97 7.16
C GLY A 27 11.83 7.05 6.46
N ILE A 28 11.34 6.05 5.70
CA ILE A 28 12.22 5.12 4.99
C ILE A 28 13.03 5.85 3.90
N VAL A 29 12.38 6.69 3.08
CA VAL A 29 13.05 7.39 1.98
C VAL A 29 14.03 8.43 2.52
N GLU A 30 13.70 9.13 3.61
CA GLU A 30 14.61 10.07 4.27
C GLU A 30 15.86 9.36 4.82
N THR A 31 15.71 8.18 5.44
CA THR A 31 16.88 7.42 5.91
C THR A 31 17.77 6.90 4.79
N ALA A 32 17.20 6.60 3.61
CA ALA A 32 17.93 6.03 2.48
C ALA A 32 18.58 7.08 1.57
N ILE A 33 17.88 8.18 1.29
CA ILE A 33 18.25 9.20 0.29
C ILE A 33 18.65 10.53 0.96
N GLY A 34 18.32 10.72 2.24
CA GLY A 34 18.60 11.94 2.99
C GLY A 34 17.69 13.10 2.58
N PRO A 35 18.16 14.36 2.63
CA PRO A 35 17.33 15.55 2.44
C PRO A 35 16.73 15.68 1.03
N ALA A 36 17.21 14.90 0.06
CA ALA A 36 16.65 14.86 -1.28
C ALA A 36 15.38 13.98 -1.41
N ALA A 37 14.95 13.31 -0.33
CA ALA A 37 13.78 12.42 -0.32
C ALA A 37 12.50 12.99 -0.97
N PRO A 38 12.10 14.26 -0.74
CA PRO A 38 10.88 14.81 -1.34
C PRO A 38 10.92 14.87 -2.88
N TRP A 39 12.09 15.14 -3.46
CA TRP A 39 12.26 15.23 -4.90
C TRP A 39 12.09 13.88 -5.59
N PHE A 40 12.55 12.79 -4.95
CA PHE A 40 12.36 11.43 -5.46
C PHE A 40 10.90 11.00 -5.38
N ILE A 41 10.21 11.30 -4.28
CA ILE A 41 8.77 11.04 -4.15
C ILE A 41 7.99 11.78 -5.25
N LEU A 42 8.35 13.06 -5.49
CA LEU A 42 7.73 13.86 -6.54
C LEU A 42 8.00 13.30 -7.94
N ALA A 43 9.22 12.85 -8.23
CA ALA A 43 9.55 12.22 -9.50
C ALA A 43 8.73 10.94 -9.74
N VAL A 44 8.55 10.10 -8.72
CA VAL A 44 7.70 8.89 -8.79
C VAL A 44 6.23 9.28 -9.00
N LEU A 45 5.74 10.31 -8.33
CA LEU A 45 4.36 10.78 -8.46
C LEU A 45 4.08 11.30 -9.88
N LEU A 46 5.02 12.04 -10.48
CA LEU A 46 4.93 12.46 -11.88
C LEU A 46 4.95 11.26 -12.83
N CYS A 47 5.80 10.27 -12.57
CA CYS A 47 5.85 9.03 -13.35
C CYS A 47 4.57 8.19 -13.20
N ALA A 48 3.80 8.34 -12.11
CA ALA A 48 2.54 7.64 -11.88
C ALA A 48 1.37 8.22 -12.71
N ALA A 49 1.43 9.48 -13.13
CA ALA A 49 0.34 10.16 -13.82
C ALA A 49 -0.08 9.50 -15.16
N PRO A 50 0.84 9.05 -16.04
CA PRO A 50 0.50 8.29 -17.24
C PRO A 50 -0.22 6.97 -16.92
N PHE A 51 0.20 6.26 -15.87
CA PHE A 51 -0.47 5.02 -15.46
C PHE A 51 -1.91 5.29 -15.00
N LEU A 52 -2.14 6.38 -14.27
CA LEU A 52 -3.48 6.81 -13.90
C LEU A 52 -4.36 7.07 -15.15
N ALA A 53 -3.82 7.76 -16.16
CA ALA A 53 -4.54 7.99 -17.41
C ALA A 53 -4.93 6.68 -18.10
N MET A 54 -3.99 5.72 -18.21
CA MET A 54 -4.27 4.39 -18.76
C MET A 54 -5.34 3.63 -17.97
N TYR A 55 -5.34 3.75 -16.64
CA TYR A 55 -6.37 3.12 -15.80
C TYR A 55 -7.75 3.73 -16.04
N VAL A 56 -7.84 5.06 -16.14
CA VAL A 56 -9.09 5.78 -16.42
C VAL A 56 -9.65 5.37 -17.77
N GLU A 57 -8.81 5.29 -18.80
CA GLU A 57 -9.20 4.79 -20.12
C GLU A 57 -9.62 3.32 -20.08
N GLY A 58 -8.89 2.47 -19.35
CA GLY A 58 -9.22 1.06 -19.17
C GLY A 58 -10.58 0.83 -18.51
N SER A 59 -11.01 1.71 -17.60
CA SER A 59 -12.35 1.65 -17.00
C SER A 59 -13.51 1.91 -17.98
N ALA A 60 -13.23 2.42 -19.18
CA ALA A 60 -14.24 2.59 -20.24
C ALA A 60 -14.55 1.29 -21.01
N MET A 61 -13.75 0.23 -20.86
CA MET A 61 -13.94 -1.02 -21.60
C MET A 61 -15.20 -1.82 -21.18
N PHE A 62 -15.96 -1.36 -20.18
CA PHE A 62 -17.20 -1.97 -19.66
C PHE A 62 -17.14 -3.49 -19.39
N VAL A 63 -15.94 -4.03 -19.18
CA VAL A 63 -15.76 -5.44 -18.84
C VAL A 63 -16.15 -5.67 -17.38
N ARG A 64 -17.12 -6.55 -17.15
CA ARG A 64 -17.55 -6.94 -15.80
C ARG A 64 -16.52 -7.91 -15.17
N GLY A 65 -15.53 -7.36 -14.48
CA GLY A 65 -14.59 -8.12 -13.66
C GLY A 65 -13.36 -7.28 -13.26
N GLY A 66 -12.50 -7.85 -12.40
CA GLY A 66 -11.23 -7.22 -12.04
C GLY A 66 -10.16 -7.32 -13.14
N VAL A 67 -8.91 -6.98 -12.77
CA VAL A 67 -7.75 -6.90 -13.68
C VAL A 67 -7.62 -8.12 -14.59
N TYR A 68 -7.84 -9.33 -14.08
CA TYR A 68 -7.77 -10.56 -14.89
C TYR A 68 -8.69 -10.52 -16.12
N LYS A 69 -9.95 -10.12 -15.95
CA LYS A 69 -10.91 -10.12 -17.07
C LYS A 69 -10.59 -8.99 -18.04
N VAL A 70 -10.26 -7.80 -17.54
CA VAL A 70 -9.91 -6.65 -18.38
C VAL A 70 -8.72 -6.99 -19.29
N VAL A 71 -7.63 -7.51 -18.71
CA VAL A 71 -6.44 -7.88 -19.48
C VAL A 71 -6.73 -9.07 -20.41
N ARG A 72 -7.54 -10.04 -19.99
CA ARG A 72 -7.91 -11.18 -20.84
C ARG A 72 -8.69 -10.75 -22.08
N HIS A 73 -9.59 -9.78 -21.93
CA HIS A 73 -10.38 -9.25 -23.05
C HIS A 73 -9.56 -8.34 -23.97
N ALA A 74 -8.59 -7.58 -23.45
CA ALA A 74 -7.77 -6.67 -24.24
C ALA A 74 -6.55 -7.33 -24.91
N MET A 75 -5.85 -8.23 -24.19
CA MET A 75 -4.52 -8.72 -24.55
C MET A 75 -4.39 -10.26 -24.55
N GLY A 76 -5.46 -10.98 -24.23
CA GLY A 76 -5.50 -12.44 -24.24
C GLY A 76 -5.13 -13.13 -22.92
N GLY A 77 -5.28 -14.45 -22.89
CA GLY A 77 -5.25 -15.26 -21.67
C GLY A 77 -3.89 -15.40 -20.99
N THR A 78 -2.79 -15.44 -21.76
CA THR A 78 -1.43 -15.60 -21.22
C THR A 78 -0.99 -14.35 -20.46
N LEU A 79 -1.18 -13.18 -21.07
CA LEU A 79 -0.86 -11.90 -20.43
C LEU A 79 -1.74 -11.64 -19.20
N ALA A 80 -3.02 -12.02 -19.24
CA ALA A 80 -3.90 -11.91 -18.07
C ALA A 80 -3.41 -12.69 -16.84
N LYS A 81 -2.85 -13.89 -17.06
CA LYS A 81 -2.28 -14.70 -15.96
C LYS A 81 -1.03 -14.04 -15.39
N VAL A 82 -0.12 -13.55 -16.23
CA VAL A 82 1.11 -12.86 -15.82
C VAL A 82 0.79 -11.57 -15.04
N SER A 83 -0.16 -10.76 -15.53
CA SER A 83 -0.55 -9.53 -14.85
C SER A 83 -1.15 -9.80 -13.47
N VAL A 84 -1.99 -10.84 -13.35
CA VAL A 84 -2.62 -11.16 -12.05
C VAL A 84 -1.65 -11.81 -11.09
N SER A 85 -0.70 -12.64 -11.57
CA SER A 85 0.35 -13.15 -10.69
C SER A 85 1.23 -12.02 -10.15
N ALA A 86 1.60 -11.05 -11.00
CA ALA A 86 2.33 -9.86 -10.57
C ALA A 86 1.53 -9.03 -9.55
N LEU A 87 0.22 -8.87 -9.76
CA LEU A 87 -0.66 -8.15 -8.84
C LEU A 87 -0.78 -8.86 -7.48
N MET A 88 -0.96 -10.18 -7.47
CA MET A 88 -1.02 -10.97 -6.23
C MET A 88 0.30 -10.93 -5.46
N PHE A 89 1.42 -11.00 -6.19
CA PHE A 89 2.74 -10.85 -5.59
C PHE A 89 2.93 -9.46 -4.95
N SER A 90 2.54 -8.40 -5.66
CA SER A 90 2.57 -7.03 -5.13
C SER A 90 1.74 -6.90 -3.84
N TYR A 91 0.52 -7.46 -3.82
CA TYR A 91 -0.33 -7.43 -2.64
C TYR A 91 0.24 -8.23 -1.47
N ALA A 92 0.86 -9.38 -1.71
CA ALA A 92 1.49 -10.17 -0.65
C ALA A 92 2.67 -9.40 -0.01
N LEU A 93 3.52 -8.78 -0.84
CA LEU A 93 4.62 -7.96 -0.35
C LEU A 93 4.12 -6.73 0.42
N THR A 94 3.16 -6.01 -0.16
CA THR A 94 2.60 -4.80 0.46
C THR A 94 1.93 -5.12 1.79
N GLY A 95 1.16 -6.22 1.86
CA GLY A 95 0.54 -6.68 3.10
C GLY A 95 1.57 -6.96 4.21
N SER A 96 2.67 -7.66 3.87
CA SER A 96 3.73 -7.97 4.84
C SER A 96 4.46 -6.72 5.35
N ILE A 97 4.79 -5.77 4.46
CA ILE A 97 5.47 -4.52 4.83
C ILE A 97 4.55 -3.65 5.70
N SER A 98 3.26 -3.57 5.37
CA SER A 98 2.28 -2.82 6.15
C SER A 98 2.04 -3.45 7.54
N ALA A 99 2.06 -4.77 7.66
CA ALA A 99 1.94 -5.46 8.95
C ALA A 99 3.16 -5.18 9.86
N VAL A 100 4.38 -5.32 9.34
CA VAL A 100 5.62 -5.02 10.09
C VAL A 100 5.66 -3.55 10.51
N SER A 101 5.31 -2.64 9.61
CA SER A 101 5.30 -1.19 9.89
C SER A 101 4.26 -0.84 10.96
N ALA A 102 3.05 -1.41 10.89
CA ALA A 102 2.03 -1.24 11.92
C ALA A 102 2.50 -1.73 13.30
N GLY A 103 3.22 -2.87 13.35
CA GLY A 103 3.84 -3.38 14.57
C GLY A 103 4.89 -2.42 15.15
N GLN A 104 5.71 -1.80 14.30
CA GLN A 104 6.69 -0.79 14.72
C GLN A 104 6.01 0.46 15.30
N TYR A 105 4.96 0.96 14.65
CA TYR A 105 4.20 2.11 15.17
C TYR A 105 3.53 1.79 16.51
N LEU A 106 2.95 0.60 16.65
CA LEU A 106 2.31 0.17 17.89
C LEU A 106 3.34 0.00 19.02
N ALA A 107 4.50 -0.60 18.75
CA ALA A 107 5.59 -0.68 19.72
C ALA A 107 6.09 0.70 20.16
N GLY A 108 6.25 1.63 19.21
CA GLY A 108 6.62 3.02 19.50
C GLY A 108 5.59 3.73 20.38
N LEU A 109 4.29 3.52 20.11
CA LEU A 109 3.20 4.05 20.91
C LEU A 109 3.22 3.48 22.34
N LEU A 110 3.38 2.17 22.49
CA LEU A 110 3.49 1.52 23.80
C LEU A 110 4.68 2.03 24.59
N ASN A 111 5.86 2.13 23.97
CA ASN A 111 7.07 2.66 24.59
C ASN A 111 6.95 4.14 24.97
N SER A 112 6.08 4.90 24.29
CA SER A 112 5.81 6.31 24.64
C SER A 112 4.72 6.47 25.71
N ALA A 113 3.80 5.51 25.83
CA ALA A 113 2.67 5.53 26.75
C ALA A 113 2.98 4.90 28.12
N LEU A 114 3.72 3.79 28.16
CA LEU A 114 4.07 3.05 29.38
C LEU A 114 4.86 3.90 30.41
N PRO A 115 5.86 4.72 30.00
CA PRO A 115 6.55 5.60 30.94
C PRO A 115 5.64 6.69 31.54
N ARG A 116 4.62 7.13 30.81
CA ARG A 116 3.62 8.12 31.32
C ARG A 116 2.67 7.50 32.34
N LEU A 117 2.58 6.17 32.37
CA LEU A 117 1.80 5.38 33.32
C LEU A 117 2.64 4.84 34.49
N HIS A 118 3.90 5.29 34.62
CA HIS A 118 4.87 4.82 35.63
C HIS A 118 5.22 3.33 35.52
N ILE A 119 5.05 2.73 34.34
CA ILE A 119 5.40 1.34 34.05
C ILE A 119 6.70 1.34 33.21
N HIS A 120 7.82 0.93 33.80
CA HIS A 120 9.15 0.92 33.16
C HIS A 120 9.38 -0.31 32.26
N TRP A 121 8.36 -0.77 31.56
CA TRP A 121 8.50 -1.87 30.60
C TRP A 121 8.87 -1.32 29.23
N THR A 122 10.01 -1.75 28.70
CA THR A 122 10.45 -1.42 27.35
C THR A 122 10.15 -2.60 26.44
N VAL A 123 9.30 -2.37 25.44
CA VAL A 123 8.98 -3.36 24.41
C VAL A 123 10.03 -3.25 23.32
N ALA A 124 10.76 -4.34 23.04
CA ALA A 124 11.72 -4.39 21.94
C ALA A 124 10.98 -4.22 20.59
N PRO A 125 11.10 -3.08 19.88
CA PRO A 125 10.22 -2.77 18.75
C PRO A 125 10.36 -3.75 17.60
N HIS A 126 11.59 -4.18 17.31
CA HIS A 126 11.88 -5.15 16.24
C HIS A 126 11.29 -6.52 16.51
N LEU A 127 11.45 -7.06 17.73
CA LEU A 127 10.90 -8.37 18.08
C LEU A 127 9.37 -8.34 18.10
N PHE A 128 8.79 -7.27 18.66
CA PHE A 128 7.35 -7.07 18.66
C PHE A 128 6.78 -6.95 17.25
N SER A 129 7.43 -6.21 16.35
CA SER A 129 6.95 -6.06 14.97
C SER A 129 7.00 -7.36 14.17
N VAL A 130 8.01 -8.21 14.41
CA VAL A 130 8.12 -9.51 13.73
C VAL A 130 7.04 -10.46 14.25
N LEU A 131 6.80 -10.49 15.55
CA LEU A 131 5.71 -11.29 16.14
C LEU A 131 4.33 -10.78 15.74
N PHE A 132 4.15 -9.48 15.57
CA PHE A 132 2.88 -8.88 15.15
C PHE A 132 2.55 -9.15 13.68
N ALA A 133 3.57 -9.31 12.83
CA ALA A 133 3.42 -9.53 11.40
C ALA A 133 3.30 -11.02 10.99
N LEU A 134 3.44 -11.94 11.95
CA LEU A 134 3.43 -13.39 11.76
C LEU A 134 2.04 -13.96 12.09
#